data_AF-K8GGV0-F1
#
_entry.id   AF-K8GGV0-F1
#
_cell.length_a   1.000
_cell.length_b   1.000
_cell.length_c   1.000
_cell.angle_alpha   90.00
_cell.angle_beta   90.00
_cell.angle_gamma   90.00
#
_symmetry.space_group_name_H-M   'P 1'
#
loop_
_entity.id
_entity.type
_entity.pdbx_description
1 polymer ?
#
loop_
_entity_poly.entity_id
_entity_poly.type
_entity_poly.pdbx_seq_one_letter_code
_entity_poly.pdbx_strand_id
1 'polypeptide(L)'
;MGRRWQAFLWILASFLLPFAIAGVIYALAKPPQSLRLFSNLRHSDASKLTCQTIIADPNPPLNVRSSPVVAPDNKIASLPNGTPLTIVDENEGWLRITSPLQGWVYKELTVTSCVRLEDIIQVKTPATLPIEDQGTQLMAIATEQYQSGNLDGAIALAKTVPIQSRAYQSARLAILQWQHDWSRAESDYYTAQKALREGRWQDVLKRVNSYPNIRFWKEKMTPLVQSAIEQQR
;
A
#
# COMPACT_ATOMS: atom_id res chain seq x y z
N MET A 1 31.14 -27.37 -25.00
CA MET A 1 31.22 -28.68 -24.31
C MET A 1 29.99 -28.79 -23.41
N GLY A 2 29.11 -29.75 -23.71
CA GLY A 2 27.80 -29.84 -23.09
C GLY A 2 27.76 -30.64 -21.79
N ARG A 3 26.60 -30.56 -21.11
CA ARG A 3 25.87 -31.74 -20.61
C ARG A 3 24.45 -31.36 -20.19
N ARG A 4 23.50 -32.07 -20.80
CA ARG A 4 22.07 -32.20 -20.46
C ARG A 4 21.90 -33.42 -19.55
N TRP A 5 20.97 -33.40 -18.60
CA TRP A 5 20.38 -34.59 -17.95
C TRP A 5 18.89 -34.29 -17.66
N GLN A 6 17.95 -34.82 -18.47
CA GLN A 6 17.03 -35.96 -18.22
C GLN A 6 15.88 -35.63 -17.26
N ALA A 7 14.61 -35.44 -17.67
CA ALA A 7 13.62 -36.35 -18.29
C ALA A 7 13.15 -37.47 -17.35
N PHE A 8 11.90 -37.36 -16.86
CA PHE A 8 11.13 -38.47 -16.29
C PHE A 8 9.69 -38.40 -16.84
N LEU A 9 9.24 -39.51 -17.41
CA LEU A 9 7.97 -39.73 -18.09
C LEU A 9 7.46 -41.09 -17.58
N TRP A 10 6.23 -41.15 -17.05
CA TRP A 10 5.50 -42.40 -16.76
C TRP A 10 4.02 -42.25 -17.20
N ILE A 11 3.75 -42.60 -18.46
CA ILE A 11 2.82 -43.64 -18.98
C ILE A 11 2.06 -44.45 -17.88
N LEU A 12 0.77 -44.86 -17.91
CA LEU A 12 -0.31 -45.05 -18.90
C LEU A 12 -1.67 -45.35 -18.20
N ALA A 13 -2.73 -45.40 -19.02
CA ALA A 13 -3.90 -46.32 -18.99
C ALA A 13 -5.27 -45.64 -18.76
N SER A 14 -6.06 -45.39 -19.81
CA SER A 14 -7.00 -46.33 -20.47
C SER A 14 -8.39 -46.30 -19.84
N PHE A 15 -9.41 -45.78 -20.54
CA PHE A 15 -10.45 -46.59 -21.18
C PHE A 15 -11.48 -45.70 -21.87
N LEU A 16 -12.02 -46.21 -22.96
CA LEU A 16 -12.82 -45.53 -23.96
C LEU A 16 -14.19 -46.24 -24.06
N LEU A 17 -15.20 -45.46 -24.45
CA LEU A 17 -16.43 -45.83 -25.20
C LEU A 17 -17.68 -46.28 -24.40
N PRO A 18 -18.89 -46.32 -25.00
CA PRO A 18 -19.73 -45.20 -25.48
C PRO A 18 -21.26 -45.45 -25.17
N PHE A 19 -22.18 -44.84 -25.94
CA PHE A 19 -23.66 -45.05 -26.01
C PHE A 19 -24.51 -44.31 -24.96
N ALA A 20 -25.74 -43.84 -25.19
CA ALA A 20 -26.60 -43.66 -26.37
C ALA A 20 -27.76 -42.72 -25.97
N ILE A 21 -28.42 -42.17 -26.99
CA ILE A 21 -29.54 -41.24 -26.96
C ILE A 21 -30.84 -41.92 -26.46
N ALA A 22 -31.64 -41.24 -25.65
CA ALA A 22 -33.10 -41.35 -25.68
C ALA A 22 -33.74 -40.11 -25.05
N GLY A 23 -34.51 -39.37 -25.85
CA GLY A 23 -35.36 -38.29 -25.36
C GLY A 23 -36.60 -38.85 -24.67
N VAL A 24 -37.06 -38.15 -23.63
CA VAL A 24 -38.46 -38.20 -23.21
C VAL A 24 -38.88 -36.80 -22.75
N ILE A 25 -39.88 -36.28 -23.44
CA ILE A 25 -40.64 -35.08 -23.10
C ILE A 25 -41.65 -35.50 -22.02
N TYR A 26 -41.64 -34.84 -20.85
CA TYR A 26 -42.80 -34.80 -19.97
C TYR A 26 -43.14 -33.35 -19.66
N ALA A 27 -44.31 -32.94 -20.15
CA ALA A 27 -44.95 -31.69 -19.80
C ALA A 27 -45.76 -31.85 -18.51
N LEU A 28 -45.53 -30.89 -17.60
CA LEU A 28 -46.48 -30.27 -16.65
C LEU A 28 -47.16 -31.14 -15.58
N ALA A 29 -46.61 -31.08 -14.37
CA ALA A 29 -47.40 -30.93 -13.15
C ALA A 29 -46.70 -29.91 -12.22
N LYS A 30 -47.30 -28.72 -12.07
CA LYS A 30 -46.85 -27.69 -11.12
C LYS A 30 -47.10 -28.19 -9.68
N PRO A 31 -46.11 -28.17 -8.78
CA PRO A 31 -46.39 -28.35 -7.35
C PRO A 31 -47.04 -27.08 -6.78
N PRO A 32 -47.98 -27.21 -5.83
CA PRO A 32 -48.64 -26.06 -5.20
C PRO A 32 -47.64 -25.21 -4.43
N GLN A 33 -47.61 -23.90 -4.74
CA GLN A 33 -46.87 -22.90 -3.97
C GLN A 33 -47.73 -22.45 -2.78
N SER A 34 -47.35 -22.86 -1.57
CA SER A 34 -47.56 -22.15 -0.29
C SER A 34 -46.93 -23.02 0.81
N LEU A 35 -46.17 -22.58 1.80
CA LEU A 35 -45.61 -21.29 2.18
C LEU A 35 -44.13 -21.56 2.48
N ARG A 36 -43.23 -21.07 1.63
CA ARG A 36 -41.83 -20.88 2.02
C ARG A 36 -41.80 -19.60 2.86
N LEU A 37 -41.88 -19.73 4.18
CA LEU A 37 -41.43 -18.68 5.12
C LEU A 37 -39.91 -18.57 5.01
N PHE A 38 -39.45 -18.01 3.91
CA PHE A 38 -38.12 -17.44 3.81
C PHE A 38 -38.33 -15.96 3.54
N SER A 39 -38.52 -15.25 4.65
CA SER A 39 -38.37 -13.81 4.71
C SER A 39 -37.07 -13.42 4.02
N ASN A 40 -37.19 -12.53 3.03
CA ASN A 40 -36.11 -11.91 2.30
C ASN A 40 -34.95 -11.51 3.24
N LEU A 41 -33.79 -12.16 3.09
CA LEU A 41 -32.52 -11.52 3.37
C LEU A 41 -31.91 -11.12 2.03
N ARG A 42 -32.47 -10.07 1.42
CA ARG A 42 -31.66 -9.14 0.63
C ARG A 42 -31.42 -7.93 1.52
N HIS A 43 -30.52 -8.09 2.48
CA HIS A 43 -29.71 -6.94 2.86
C HIS A 43 -28.62 -6.86 1.80
N SER A 44 -28.76 -5.91 0.89
CA SER A 44 -27.64 -5.38 0.15
C SER A 44 -26.71 -4.76 1.17
N ASP A 45 -25.82 -5.55 1.76
CA ASP A 45 -24.72 -5.05 2.58
C ASP A 45 -23.71 -4.44 1.62
N ALA A 46 -23.92 -3.16 1.29
CA ALA A 46 -22.88 -2.34 0.73
C ALA A 46 -21.90 -2.08 1.88
N SER A 47 -20.82 -2.84 1.94
CA SER A 47 -19.77 -2.70 2.94
C SER A 47 -19.32 -1.26 3.00
N LYS A 48 -19.74 -0.57 4.06
CA LYS A 48 -19.48 0.86 4.20
C LYS A 48 -17.98 1.03 4.46
N LEU A 49 -17.24 1.39 3.42
CA LEU A 49 -15.82 1.70 3.50
C LEU A 49 -15.67 3.13 4.03
N THR A 50 -14.89 3.30 5.09
CA THR A 50 -14.44 4.61 5.58
C THR A 50 -13.04 4.85 5.04
N CYS A 51 -12.88 5.84 4.18
CA CYS A 51 -11.60 6.19 3.60
C CYS A 51 -11.06 7.49 4.21
N GLN A 52 -9.77 7.52 4.53
CA GLN A 52 -9.02 8.71 4.93
C GLN A 52 -7.98 9.03 3.87
N THR A 53 -7.95 10.28 3.42
CA THR A 53 -6.94 10.78 2.47
C THR A 53 -6.06 11.81 3.15
N ILE A 54 -4.74 11.73 2.96
CA ILE A 54 -3.77 12.68 3.51
C ILE A 54 -2.83 13.21 2.42
N ILE A 55 -2.28 14.40 2.62
CA ILE A 55 -1.27 14.98 1.74
C ILE A 55 0.07 14.26 1.92
N ALA A 56 0.68 13.85 0.81
CA ALA A 56 1.96 13.16 0.75
C ALA A 56 2.74 13.58 -0.51
N ASP A 57 3.01 14.88 -0.64
CA ASP A 57 3.76 15.46 -1.76
C ASP A 57 5.27 15.16 -1.60
N PRO A 58 5.95 14.54 -2.58
CA PRO A 58 7.40 14.36 -2.57
C PRO A 58 8.21 15.67 -2.60
N ASN A 59 7.60 16.76 -3.05
CA ASN A 59 8.17 18.11 -3.10
C ASN A 59 7.22 19.11 -2.42
N PRO A 60 7.05 19.02 -1.09
CA PRO A 60 6.05 19.83 -0.38
C PRO A 60 6.35 21.35 -0.49
N PRO A 61 5.33 22.23 -0.39
CA PRO A 61 3.93 21.93 -0.02
C PRO A 61 3.00 21.67 -1.22
N LEU A 62 1.92 20.92 -0.98
CA LEU A 62 0.91 20.64 -1.99
C LEU A 62 0.08 21.90 -2.29
N ASN A 63 -0.01 22.26 -3.57
CA ASN A 63 -0.82 23.39 -4.02
C ASN A 63 -2.31 23.02 -4.08
N VAL A 64 -3.15 23.88 -3.50
CA VAL A 64 -4.61 23.82 -3.65
C VAL A 64 -5.02 24.86 -4.69
N ARG A 65 -5.88 24.45 -5.63
CA ARG A 65 -6.32 25.28 -6.76
C ARG A 65 -7.83 25.50 -6.77
N SER A 66 -8.26 26.61 -7.39
CA SER A 66 -9.68 26.92 -7.57
C SER A 66 -10.36 26.05 -8.65
N SER A 67 -9.60 25.48 -9.57
CA SER A 67 -10.07 24.60 -10.66
C SER A 67 -9.09 23.42 -10.89
N PRO A 68 -9.57 22.28 -11.43
CA PRO A 68 -8.77 21.07 -11.65
C PRO A 68 -7.89 21.17 -12.91
N VAL A 69 -7.06 22.21 -12.97
CA VAL A 69 -6.12 22.46 -14.07
C VAL A 69 -4.89 23.18 -13.51
N VAL A 70 -3.73 23.00 -14.13
CA VAL A 70 -2.56 23.83 -13.80
C VAL A 70 -2.62 25.11 -14.62
N ALA A 71 -2.93 26.23 -13.98
CA ALA A 71 -2.90 27.56 -14.58
C ALA A 71 -2.10 28.54 -13.70
N PRO A 72 -1.60 29.66 -14.26
CA PRO A 72 -0.83 30.66 -13.51
C PRO A 72 -1.61 31.26 -12.31
N ASP A 73 -2.90 31.55 -12.47
CA ASP A 73 -3.67 32.36 -11.51
C ASP A 73 -4.71 31.57 -10.71
N ASN A 74 -4.63 30.23 -10.73
CA ASN A 74 -5.64 29.40 -10.08
C ASN A 74 -5.14 28.68 -8.83
N LYS A 75 -3.91 28.95 -8.36
CA LYS A 75 -3.44 28.52 -7.05
C LYS A 75 -4.03 29.43 -5.98
N ILE A 76 -4.77 28.85 -5.02
CA ILE A 76 -5.43 29.58 -3.93
C ILE A 76 -4.77 29.37 -2.57
N ALA A 77 -4.07 28.24 -2.37
CA ALA A 77 -3.37 27.95 -1.12
C ALA A 77 -2.26 26.91 -1.32
N SER A 78 -1.49 26.67 -0.27
CA SER A 78 -0.57 25.54 -0.13
C SER A 78 -0.79 24.87 1.21
N LEU A 79 -0.82 23.53 1.24
CA LEU A 79 -1.03 22.74 2.45
C LEU A 79 0.20 21.84 2.72
N PRO A 80 0.61 21.66 3.99
CA PRO A 80 1.72 20.79 4.34
C PRO A 80 1.35 19.31 4.28
N ASN A 81 2.36 18.45 4.11
CA ASN A 81 2.19 16.99 4.22
C ASN A 81 1.57 16.58 5.57
N GLY A 82 0.81 15.49 5.54
CA GLY A 82 0.08 14.97 6.70
C GLY A 82 -1.27 15.66 6.97
N THR A 83 -1.62 16.71 6.23
CA THR A 83 -2.94 17.34 6.35
C THR A 83 -4.01 16.34 5.90
N PRO A 84 -5.02 16.02 6.75
CA PRO A 84 -6.14 15.19 6.34
C PRO A 84 -7.07 15.96 5.41
N LEU A 85 -7.55 15.28 4.36
CA LEU A 85 -8.42 15.85 3.34
C LEU A 85 -9.79 15.18 3.34
N THR A 86 -10.84 15.99 3.26
CA THR A 86 -12.20 15.51 2.99
C THR A 86 -12.45 15.60 1.48
N ILE A 87 -12.41 14.45 0.81
CA ILE A 87 -12.62 14.33 -0.63
C ILE A 87 -14.12 14.23 -0.91
N VAL A 88 -14.61 15.05 -1.84
CA VAL A 88 -16.02 15.04 -2.25
C VAL A 88 -16.22 14.71 -3.72
N ASP A 89 -15.15 14.76 -4.53
CA ASP A 89 -15.21 14.50 -5.96
C ASP A 89 -13.82 14.15 -6.52
N GLU A 90 -13.77 13.51 -7.68
CA GLU A 90 -12.55 13.23 -8.44
C GLU A 90 -12.77 13.54 -9.92
N ASN A 91 -11.85 14.29 -10.54
CA ASN A 91 -11.88 14.62 -11.96
C ASN A 91 -10.47 14.55 -12.56
N GLU A 92 -10.23 13.58 -13.44
CA GLU A 92 -8.99 13.49 -14.25
C GLU A 92 -7.69 13.66 -13.44
N GLY A 93 -7.56 12.93 -12.35
CA GLY A 93 -6.37 12.99 -11.48
C GLY A 93 -6.39 14.13 -10.45
N TRP A 94 -7.46 14.91 -10.39
CA TRP A 94 -7.70 15.90 -9.35
C TRP A 94 -8.73 15.43 -8.34
N LEU A 95 -8.48 15.73 -7.06
CA LEU A 95 -9.43 15.53 -5.98
C LEU A 95 -10.03 16.87 -5.56
N ARG A 96 -11.36 16.95 -5.51
CA ARG A 96 -12.06 18.09 -4.92
C ARG A 96 -12.12 17.91 -3.41
N ILE A 97 -11.60 18.89 -2.68
CA ILE A 97 -11.57 18.89 -1.22
C ILE A 97 -12.54 19.93 -0.65
N THR A 98 -13.07 19.66 0.54
CA THR A 98 -13.88 20.62 1.33
C THR A 98 -13.29 20.95 2.71
N SER A 99 -12.30 20.18 3.16
CA SER A 99 -11.56 20.40 4.41
C SER A 99 -10.08 20.11 4.16
N PRO A 100 -9.14 20.91 4.71
CA PRO A 100 -9.36 22.06 5.61
C PRO A 100 -9.84 23.36 4.92
N LEU A 101 -9.78 23.41 3.59
CA LEU A 101 -10.37 24.47 2.78
C LEU A 101 -10.90 23.90 1.47
N GLN A 102 -11.82 24.60 0.81
CA GLN A 102 -12.40 24.12 -0.44
C GLN A 102 -11.47 24.39 -1.63
N GLY A 103 -11.24 23.37 -2.47
CA GLY A 103 -10.43 23.51 -3.69
C GLY A 103 -10.14 22.18 -4.37
N TRP A 104 -9.14 22.17 -5.25
CA TRP A 104 -8.68 21.02 -6.01
C TRP A 104 -7.20 20.73 -5.74
N VAL A 105 -6.87 19.46 -5.58
CA VAL A 105 -5.48 18.99 -5.37
C VAL A 105 -5.17 17.83 -6.31
N TYR A 106 -3.90 17.61 -6.64
CA TYR A 106 -3.49 16.45 -7.43
C TYR A 106 -3.56 15.16 -6.59
N LYS A 107 -4.26 14.15 -7.12
CA LYS A 107 -4.45 12.84 -6.48
C LYS A 107 -3.13 12.13 -6.20
N GLU A 108 -2.19 12.17 -7.14
CA GLU A 108 -0.89 11.49 -7.04
C GLU A 108 0.01 12.05 -5.93
N LEU A 109 -0.32 13.23 -5.41
CA LEU A 109 0.38 13.88 -4.29
C LEU A 109 -0.37 13.64 -2.96
N THR A 110 -1.27 12.66 -2.94
CA THR A 110 -2.06 12.25 -1.77
C THR A 110 -2.06 10.73 -1.63
N VAL A 111 -2.32 10.25 -0.42
CA VAL A 111 -2.49 8.82 -0.14
C VAL A 111 -3.84 8.61 0.51
N THR A 112 -4.63 7.66 -0.01
CA THR A 112 -5.93 7.26 0.53
C THR A 112 -5.84 5.85 1.11
N SER A 113 -6.30 5.68 2.35
CA SER A 113 -6.44 4.39 3.02
C SER A 113 -7.91 4.17 3.40
N CYS A 114 -8.44 2.96 3.17
CA CYS A 114 -9.84 2.63 3.43
C CYS A 114 -9.97 1.44 4.38
N VAL A 115 -10.92 1.51 5.30
CA VAL A 115 -11.29 0.43 6.23
C VAL A 115 -12.77 0.08 6.09
N ARG A 116 -13.14 -1.19 6.20
CA ARG A 116 -14.56 -1.61 6.16
C ARG A 116 -15.18 -1.52 7.55
N LEU A 117 -16.33 -0.87 7.66
CA LEU A 117 -17.05 -0.73 8.93
C LEU A 117 -17.55 -2.07 9.49
N GLU A 118 -17.74 -3.10 8.67
CA GLU A 118 -18.13 -4.45 9.10
C GLU A 118 -17.04 -5.14 9.95
N ASP A 119 -15.77 -4.82 9.68
CA ASP A 119 -14.63 -5.31 10.45
C ASP A 119 -14.60 -4.68 11.87
N ILE A 120 -15.39 -3.63 12.12
CA ILE A 120 -15.48 -2.88 13.38
C ILE A 120 -16.64 -3.37 14.28
N ILE A 121 -17.65 -4.06 13.73
CA ILE A 121 -18.94 -4.32 14.44
C ILE A 121 -19.11 -5.80 14.86
N GLN A 122 -18.17 -6.70 14.57
CA GLN A 122 -18.23 -8.12 14.99
C GLN A 122 -17.63 -8.39 16.39
N VAL A 123 -17.79 -7.48 17.36
CA VAL A 123 -17.50 -7.77 18.78
C VAL A 123 -18.77 -7.60 19.60
N LYS A 124 -19.49 -8.72 19.79
CA LYS A 124 -20.64 -8.81 20.68
C LYS A 124 -20.31 -9.70 21.88
N THR A 125 -19.63 -9.17 22.89
CA THR A 125 -19.79 -9.61 24.31
C THR A 125 -19.09 -8.66 25.30
N PRO A 126 -19.59 -8.54 26.55
CA PRO A 126 -19.05 -7.67 27.59
C PRO A 126 -18.09 -8.43 28.53
N ALA A 127 -16.79 -8.23 28.36
CA ALA A 127 -15.76 -8.33 29.41
C ALA A 127 -14.38 -8.04 28.80
N THR A 128 -13.74 -6.98 29.27
CA THR A 128 -12.30 -6.68 29.26
C THR A 128 -11.45 -7.30 28.13
N LEU A 129 -11.21 -6.55 27.04
CA LEU A 129 -10.02 -6.52 26.13
C LEU A 129 -10.39 -5.96 24.74
N PRO A 130 -9.40 -5.51 23.96
CA PRO A 130 -8.95 -4.12 23.81
C PRO A 130 -9.76 -3.31 22.78
N ILE A 131 -9.85 -1.99 22.98
CA ILE A 131 -10.20 -1.04 21.92
C ILE A 131 -9.30 -1.39 20.72
N GLU A 132 -9.89 -1.66 19.55
CA GLU A 132 -9.14 -1.86 18.30
C GLU A 132 -8.17 -0.69 18.16
N ASP A 133 -6.88 -0.96 18.38
CA ASP A 133 -5.91 0.10 18.54
C ASP A 133 -5.52 0.64 17.16
N GLN A 134 -6.31 1.60 16.69
CA GLN A 134 -6.10 2.36 15.46
C GLN A 134 -4.67 2.90 15.36
N GLY A 135 -4.01 3.21 16.48
CA GLY A 135 -2.63 3.65 16.44
C GLY A 135 -1.65 2.55 16.01
N THR A 136 -1.93 1.27 16.28
CA THR A 136 -1.16 0.15 15.71
C THR A 136 -1.34 0.05 14.20
N GLN A 137 -2.56 0.27 13.70
CA GLN A 137 -2.83 0.28 12.26
C GLN A 137 -2.12 1.46 11.58
N LEU A 138 -2.23 2.67 12.13
CA LEU A 138 -1.53 3.86 11.64
C LEU A 138 0.00 3.64 11.61
N MET A 139 0.55 3.00 12.65
CA MET A 139 1.97 2.67 12.70
C MET A 139 2.39 1.66 11.63
N ALA A 140 1.55 0.68 11.30
CA ALA A 140 1.81 -0.25 10.20
C ALA A 140 1.82 0.46 8.84
N ILE A 141 0.86 1.36 8.59
CA ILE A 141 0.81 2.17 7.37
C ILE A 141 2.03 3.09 7.29
N ALA A 142 2.41 3.74 8.39
CA ALA A 142 3.61 4.58 8.47
C ALA A 142 4.87 3.79 8.12
N THR A 143 4.99 2.56 8.63
CA THR A 143 6.13 1.68 8.33
C THR A 143 6.19 1.30 6.84
N GLU A 144 5.05 1.03 6.21
CA GLU A 144 5.01 0.74 4.78
C GLU A 144 5.43 1.95 3.94
N GLN A 145 4.95 3.16 4.29
CA GLN A 145 5.38 4.40 3.65
C GLN A 145 6.91 4.55 3.74
N TYR A 146 7.50 4.31 4.92
CA TYR A 146 8.95 4.40 5.12
C TYR A 146 9.72 3.40 4.23
N GLN A 147 9.27 2.15 4.19
CA GLN A 147 9.91 1.09 3.40
C GLN A 147 9.79 1.32 1.90
N SER A 148 8.68 1.93 1.45
CA SER A 148 8.44 2.27 0.04
C SER A 148 9.22 3.50 -0.45
N GLY A 149 9.85 4.24 0.45
CA GLY A 149 10.64 5.43 0.11
C GLY A 149 9.96 6.76 0.40
N ASN A 150 8.78 6.75 1.05
CA ASN A 150 8.07 7.96 1.47
C ASN A 150 8.33 8.24 2.96
N LEU A 151 9.52 8.74 3.28
CA LEU A 151 9.91 9.09 4.65
C LEU A 151 8.95 10.13 5.26
N ASP A 152 8.59 11.16 4.50
CA ASP A 152 7.74 12.24 5.01
C ASP A 152 6.33 11.77 5.32
N GLY A 153 5.74 10.95 4.43
CA GLY A 153 4.45 10.30 4.66
C GLY A 153 4.48 9.37 5.87
N ALA A 154 5.58 8.62 6.06
CA ALA A 154 5.76 7.77 7.22
C ALA A 154 5.77 8.56 8.53
N ILE A 155 6.57 9.64 8.59
CA ILE A 155 6.66 10.51 9.78
C ILE A 155 5.32 11.18 10.05
N ALA A 156 4.63 11.65 9.00
CA ALA A 156 3.31 12.27 9.13
C ALA A 156 2.30 11.31 9.77
N LEU A 157 2.20 10.07 9.27
CA LEU A 157 1.32 9.05 9.83
C LEU A 157 1.73 8.62 11.25
N ALA A 158 3.03 8.46 11.52
CA ALA A 158 3.49 8.12 12.86
C ALA A 158 3.16 9.22 13.91
N LYS A 159 3.12 10.49 13.48
CA LYS A 159 2.73 11.61 14.36
C LYS A 159 1.23 11.63 14.70
N THR A 160 0.37 10.99 13.92
CA THR A 160 -1.08 10.95 14.19
C THR A 160 -1.49 9.82 15.14
N VAL A 161 -0.55 8.93 15.51
CA VAL A 161 -0.79 7.84 16.46
C VAL A 161 -1.26 8.43 17.81
N PRO A 162 -2.45 8.06 18.33
CA PRO A 162 -2.99 8.60 19.58
C PRO A 162 -2.13 8.26 20.79
N ILE A 163 -2.07 9.14 21.79
CA ILE A 163 -1.25 8.92 23.01
C ILE A 163 -1.69 7.70 23.83
N GLN A 164 -2.98 7.34 23.80
CA GLN A 164 -3.49 6.12 24.44
C GLN A 164 -3.21 4.82 23.66
N SER A 165 -2.68 4.93 22.44
CA SER A 165 -2.36 3.76 21.61
C SER A 165 -1.18 3.00 22.19
N ARG A 166 -1.22 1.66 22.08
CA ARG A 166 -0.07 0.81 22.43
C ARG A 166 1.13 1.06 21.50
N ALA A 167 0.88 1.61 20.31
CA ALA A 167 1.89 1.96 19.33
C ALA A 167 2.45 3.38 19.49
N TYR A 168 1.98 4.18 20.47
CA TYR A 168 2.43 5.57 20.61
C TYR A 168 3.95 5.66 20.83
N GLN A 169 4.48 4.88 21.77
CA GLN A 169 5.91 4.89 22.07
C GLN A 169 6.75 4.38 20.89
N SER A 170 6.29 3.32 20.20
CA SER A 170 6.98 2.81 19.02
C SER A 170 6.97 3.81 17.87
N ALA A 171 5.87 4.54 17.67
CA ALA A 171 5.79 5.59 16.65
C ALA A 171 6.76 6.75 16.91
N ARG A 172 6.88 7.20 18.18
CA ARG A 172 7.84 8.25 18.56
C ARG A 172 9.29 7.83 18.33
N LEU A 173 9.63 6.59 18.67
CA LEU A 173 10.98 6.04 18.44
C LEU A 173 11.26 5.86 16.94
N ALA A 174 10.28 5.34 16.21
CA ALA A 174 10.40 5.12 14.78
C ALA A 174 10.66 6.41 14.00
N ILE A 175 10.00 7.52 14.34
CA ILE A 175 10.27 8.82 13.69
C ILE A 175 11.75 9.21 13.80
N LEU A 176 12.34 9.08 14.99
CA LEU A 176 13.75 9.42 15.22
C LEU A 176 14.68 8.47 14.45
N GLN A 177 14.39 7.17 14.52
CA GLN A 177 15.21 6.16 13.87
C GLN A 177 15.15 6.27 12.35
N TRP A 178 13.96 6.43 11.77
CA TRP A 178 13.75 6.52 10.33
C TRP A 178 14.49 7.72 9.73
N GLN A 179 14.46 8.88 10.39
CA GLN A 179 15.22 10.05 9.93
C GLN A 179 16.72 9.78 9.90
N HIS A 180 17.25 9.16 10.96
CA HIS A 180 18.67 8.81 11.07
C HIS A 180 19.09 7.77 10.03
N ASP A 181 18.35 6.66 9.94
CA ASP A 181 18.63 5.55 9.02
C ASP A 181 18.50 6.00 7.56
N TRP A 182 17.53 6.85 7.25
CA TRP A 182 17.35 7.42 5.92
C TRP A 182 18.55 8.28 5.49
N SER A 183 18.98 9.21 6.36
CA SER A 183 20.14 10.07 6.08
C SER A 183 21.41 9.25 5.88
N ARG A 184 21.61 8.19 6.69
CA ARG A 184 22.72 7.26 6.51
C ARG A 184 22.64 6.53 5.17
N ALA A 185 21.48 5.93 4.84
CA ALA A 185 21.30 5.17 3.61
C ALA A 185 21.54 6.04 2.36
N GLU A 186 21.03 7.27 2.36
CA GLU A 186 21.24 8.25 1.30
C GLU A 186 22.72 8.60 1.12
N SER A 187 23.41 8.94 2.22
CA SER A 187 24.84 9.24 2.21
C SER A 187 25.67 8.05 1.71
N ASP A 188 25.37 6.84 2.16
CA ASP A 188 26.05 5.62 1.74
C ASP A 188 25.82 5.33 0.25
N TYR A 189 24.61 5.55 -0.25
CA TYR A 189 24.29 5.41 -1.67
C TYR A 189 25.11 6.38 -2.55
N TYR A 190 25.17 7.67 -2.21
CA TYR A 190 25.98 8.63 -2.96
C TYR A 190 27.48 8.32 -2.89
N THR A 191 27.94 7.85 -1.74
CA THR A 191 29.33 7.44 -1.58
C THR A 191 29.65 6.21 -2.42
N ALA A 192 28.74 5.23 -2.48
CA ALA A 192 28.87 4.05 -3.33
C ALA A 192 28.88 4.43 -4.81
N GLN A 193 28.00 5.33 -5.26
CA GLN A 193 28.03 5.82 -6.64
C GLN A 193 29.38 6.48 -6.99
N LYS A 194 29.91 7.32 -6.09
CA LYS A 194 31.21 7.98 -6.29
C LYS A 194 32.33 6.95 -6.38
N ALA A 195 32.37 6.00 -5.45
CA ALA A 195 33.35 4.92 -5.46
C ALA A 195 33.30 4.11 -6.77
N LEU A 196 32.09 3.80 -7.26
CA LEU A 196 31.91 3.10 -8.53
C LEU A 196 32.49 3.90 -9.72
N ARG A 197 32.23 5.21 -9.81
CA ARG A 197 32.79 6.07 -10.86
C ARG A 197 34.32 6.17 -10.81
N GLU A 198 34.90 6.08 -9.63
CA GLU A 198 36.34 6.17 -9.40
C GLU A 198 37.05 4.81 -9.47
N GLY A 199 36.34 3.74 -9.84
CA GLY A 199 36.90 2.38 -9.91
C GLY A 199 37.19 1.74 -8.55
N ARG A 200 36.65 2.29 -7.46
CA ARG A 200 36.83 1.80 -6.08
C ARG A 200 35.75 0.77 -5.72
N TRP A 201 35.69 -0.33 -6.46
CA TRP A 201 34.64 -1.35 -6.35
C TRP A 201 34.54 -1.99 -4.96
N GLN A 202 35.70 -2.20 -4.30
CA GLN A 202 35.73 -2.75 -2.94
C GLN A 202 35.04 -1.83 -1.92
N ASP A 203 35.10 -0.51 -2.10
CA ASP A 203 34.45 0.45 -1.21
C ASP A 203 32.92 0.44 -1.36
N VAL A 204 32.41 0.02 -2.53
CA VAL A 204 30.97 -0.25 -2.74
C VAL A 204 30.56 -1.48 -1.94
N LEU A 205 31.30 -2.59 -2.08
CA LEU A 205 30.95 -3.86 -1.45
C LEU A 205 31.04 -3.84 0.08
N LYS A 206 32.03 -3.11 0.64
CA LYS A 206 32.17 -2.96 2.10
C LYS A 206 30.92 -2.38 2.77
N ARG A 207 30.14 -1.57 2.05
CA ARG A 207 28.95 -0.90 2.59
C ARG A 207 27.75 -1.82 2.74
N VAL A 208 27.72 -2.96 2.03
CA VAL A 208 26.57 -3.88 2.02
C VAL A 208 26.23 -4.40 3.42
N ASN A 209 27.24 -4.68 4.25
CA ASN A 209 27.05 -5.29 5.57
C ASN A 209 26.46 -4.33 6.62
N SER A 210 26.67 -3.02 6.46
CA SER A 210 26.18 -1.99 7.40
C SER A 210 25.00 -1.20 6.85
N TYR A 211 24.48 -1.58 5.69
CA TYR A 211 23.46 -0.81 5.00
C TYR A 211 22.09 -0.94 5.69
N PRO A 212 21.39 0.17 5.96
CA PRO A 212 20.08 0.13 6.61
C PRO A 212 19.07 -0.77 5.89
N ASN A 213 18.23 -1.45 6.66
CA ASN A 213 17.18 -2.33 6.10
C ASN A 213 15.94 -1.54 5.66
N ILE A 214 16.12 -0.74 4.61
CA ILE A 214 15.06 0.04 3.97
C ILE A 214 14.91 -0.48 2.52
N ARG A 215 13.76 -1.07 2.19
CA ARG A 215 13.51 -1.70 0.89
C ARG A 215 13.85 -0.78 -0.28
N PHE A 216 13.32 0.45 -0.29
CA PHE A 216 13.64 1.47 -1.29
C PHE A 216 15.15 1.68 -1.52
N TRP A 217 15.92 1.86 -0.44
CA TRP A 217 17.35 2.13 -0.53
C TRP A 217 18.15 0.89 -0.93
N LYS A 218 17.72 -0.31 -0.53
CA LYS A 218 18.34 -1.58 -0.94
C LYS A 218 18.16 -1.82 -2.45
N GLU A 219 16.96 -1.56 -2.96
CA GLU A 219 16.68 -1.63 -4.39
C GLU A 219 17.57 -0.66 -5.18
N LYS A 220 17.73 0.58 -4.70
CA LYS A 220 18.66 1.55 -5.30
C LYS A 220 20.12 1.11 -5.28
N MET A 221 20.58 0.48 -4.20
CA MET A 221 21.99 0.05 -4.06
C MET A 221 22.32 -1.19 -4.91
N THR A 222 21.33 -2.04 -5.18
CA THR A 222 21.50 -3.31 -5.91
C THR A 222 22.29 -3.19 -7.23
N PRO A 223 21.95 -2.28 -8.17
CA PRO A 223 22.71 -2.16 -9.41
C PRO A 223 24.17 -1.72 -9.20
N LEU A 224 24.46 -0.89 -8.18
CA LEU A 224 25.84 -0.48 -7.89
C LEU A 224 26.68 -1.67 -7.39
N VAL A 225 26.08 -2.52 -6.57
CA VAL A 225 26.72 -3.74 -6.06
C VAL A 225 26.95 -4.74 -7.18
N GLN A 226 25.97 -4.93 -8.07
CA GLN A 226 26.11 -5.82 -9.24
C GLN A 226 27.27 -5.36 -10.13
N SER A 227 27.31 -4.07 -10.50
CA SER A 227 28.43 -3.52 -11.28
C SER A 227 29.76 -3.65 -10.57
N ALA A 228 29.81 -3.45 -9.24
CA ALA A 228 31.04 -3.62 -8.48
C ALA A 228 31.55 -5.07 -8.43
N ILE A 229 30.65 -6.07 -8.44
CA ILE A 229 31.00 -7.49 -8.51
C ILE A 229 31.51 -7.86 -9.91
N GLU A 230 30.89 -7.34 -10.96
CA GLU A 230 31.29 -7.60 -12.35
C GLU A 230 32.71 -7.12 -12.63
N GLN A 231 33.11 -5.97 -12.08
CA GLN A 231 34.46 -5.40 -12.24
C GLN A 231 35.55 -6.16 -11.46
N GLN A 232 35.19 -7.18 -10.67
CA GLN A 232 36.15 -8.07 -9.99
C GLN A 232 36.49 -9.32 -10.81
N ARG A 233 35.79 -9.57 -11.93
CA ARG A 233 36.04 -10.71 -12.81
C ARG A 233 37.03 -10.35 -13.91
#